data_AF-A0A645GDB1-F1
#
_entry.id   AF-A0A645GDB1-F1
#
_cell.length_a   1.000
_cell.length_b   1.000
_cell.length_c   1.000
_cell.angle_alpha   90.00
_cell.angle_beta   90.00
_cell.angle_gamma   90.00
#
_symmetry.space_group_name_H-M   'P 1'
#
loop_
_entity.id
_entity.type
_entity.pdbx_description
1 polymer ?
#
loop_
_entity_poly.entity_id
_entity_poly.type
_entity_poly.pdbx_seq_one_letter_code
_entity_poly.pdbx_strand_id
1 'polypeptide(L)'
;MTGTELFTGNNMVMTVGRLNKSVSTRDMSRVWLFSFVGNLLGSILVAGFFVGTGLVNKGPVMEFFATTSIAKASVPLVPLFFRGVLCNILVCVAVLCSFRTNDDTAKILIIFLCLFAFITSGFEHSVANMTVFSIALISPAIQGATLAGAVYNLVVVTLGNMVGGALVMGLGVFIMGSENEN
;
A
#
# COMPACT_ATOMS: atom_id res chain seq x y z
N MET A 1 6.14 -12.78 -8.11
CA MET A 1 5.50 -13.82 -8.94
C MET A 1 4.97 -13.27 -10.27
N THR A 2 4.02 -12.32 -10.31
CA THR A 2 3.44 -11.83 -11.59
C THR A 2 4.18 -10.66 -12.23
N GLY A 3 5.13 -10.03 -11.54
CA GLY A 3 5.90 -8.91 -12.08
C GLY A 3 5.06 -7.67 -12.40
N THR A 4 4.01 -7.42 -11.62
CA THR A 4 3.09 -6.29 -11.82
C THR A 4 3.47 -5.08 -10.97
N GLU A 5 3.02 -3.89 -11.39
CA GLU A 5 3.34 -2.61 -10.76
C GLU A 5 2.53 -2.34 -9.49
N LEU A 6 3.22 -2.02 -8.40
CA LEU A 6 2.62 -1.68 -7.11
C LEU A 6 3.20 -0.39 -6.55
N PHE A 7 2.35 0.62 -6.35
CA PHE A 7 2.73 1.96 -5.89
C PHE A 7 3.61 1.95 -4.63
N THR A 8 3.24 1.14 -3.63
CA THR A 8 3.91 1.12 -2.32
C THR A 8 5.34 0.58 -2.43
N GLY A 9 5.57 -0.47 -3.23
CA GLY A 9 6.92 -0.96 -3.55
C GLY A 9 7.73 0.03 -4.38
N ASN A 10 7.08 0.72 -5.32
CA ASN A 10 7.70 1.75 -6.16
C ASN A 10 8.22 2.95 -5.35
N ASN A 11 7.72 3.19 -4.13
CA ASN A 11 8.26 4.24 -3.26
C ASN A 11 9.73 4.01 -2.92
N MET A 12 10.14 2.78 -2.60
CA MET A 12 11.55 2.45 -2.35
C MET A 12 12.34 2.40 -3.67
N VAL A 13 11.87 1.63 -4.65
CA VAL A 13 12.62 1.34 -5.89
C VAL A 13 12.97 2.61 -6.65
N MET A 14 11.98 3.49 -6.89
CA MET A 14 12.22 4.72 -7.63
C MET A 14 13.07 5.72 -6.84
N THR A 15 13.01 5.70 -5.51
CA THR A 15 13.86 6.55 -4.66
C THR A 15 15.31 6.10 -4.74
N VAL A 16 15.59 4.81 -4.60
CA VAL A 16 16.96 4.27 -4.75
C VAL A 16 17.51 4.59 -6.15
N GLY A 17 16.74 4.32 -7.20
CA GLY A 17 17.14 4.65 -8.58
C GLY A 17 17.40 6.14 -8.78
N ARG A 18 16.60 7.01 -8.16
CA ARG A 18 16.78 8.47 -8.24
C ARG A 18 18.03 8.93 -7.50
N LEU A 19 18.30 8.39 -6.31
CA LEU A 19 19.48 8.74 -5.51
C LEU A 19 20.77 8.23 -6.18
N ASN A 20 20.71 7.06 -6.82
CA ASN A 20 21.77 6.52 -7.69
C ASN A 20 21.89 7.21 -9.06
N LYS A 21 21.13 8.28 -9.31
CA LYS A 21 21.13 9.06 -10.57
C LYS A 21 20.77 8.23 -11.81
N SER A 22 20.14 7.06 -11.66
CA SER A 22 19.73 6.20 -12.77
C SER A 22 18.39 6.61 -13.39
N VAL A 23 17.55 7.34 -12.64
CA VAL A 23 16.27 7.88 -13.12
C VAL A 23 16.09 9.34 -12.69
N SER A 24 15.33 10.11 -13.45
CA SER A 24 15.05 11.50 -13.10
C SER A 24 13.94 11.61 -12.04
N THR A 25 13.84 12.77 -11.37
CA THR A 25 12.70 13.06 -10.47
C THR A 25 11.37 13.00 -11.22
N ARG A 26 11.37 13.36 -12.51
CA ARG A 26 10.19 13.29 -13.38
C ARG A 26 9.75 11.84 -13.56
N ASP A 27 10.67 10.93 -13.83
CA ASP A 27 10.36 9.51 -14.02
C ASP A 27 9.82 8.89 -12.73
N MET A 28 10.47 9.17 -11.59
CA MET A 28 9.98 8.78 -10.27
C MET A 28 8.53 9.25 -10.03
N SER A 29 8.25 10.55 -10.24
CA SER A 29 6.90 11.10 -10.02
C SER A 29 5.86 10.50 -10.97
N ARG A 30 6.23 10.21 -12.22
CA ARG A 30 5.34 9.55 -13.20
C ARG A 30 5.03 8.12 -12.80
N VAL A 31 6.03 7.33 -12.42
CA VAL A 31 5.82 5.94 -11.98
C VAL A 31 4.92 5.93 -10.76
N TRP A 32 5.16 6.79 -9.77
CA TRP A 32 4.28 6.91 -8.60
C TRP A 32 2.84 7.27 -8.98
N LEU A 33 2.64 8.27 -9.84
CA LEU A 33 1.30 8.68 -10.26
C LEU A 33 0.58 7.57 -11.03
N PHE A 34 1.20 7.00 -12.07
CA PHE A 34 0.56 5.99 -12.91
C PHE A 34 0.31 4.67 -12.16
N SER A 35 1.24 4.24 -11.32
CA SER A 35 1.02 3.04 -10.49
C SER A 35 -0.09 3.28 -9.46
N PHE A 36 -0.16 4.45 -8.80
CA PHE A 36 -1.23 4.76 -7.85
C PHE A 36 -2.60 4.77 -8.52
N VAL A 37 -2.74 5.45 -9.66
CA VAL A 37 -4.00 5.51 -10.43
C VAL A 37 -4.37 4.12 -10.96
N GLY A 38 -3.41 3.39 -11.52
CA GLY A 38 -3.63 2.03 -12.01
C GLY A 38 -4.07 1.07 -10.90
N ASN A 39 -3.44 1.15 -9.73
CA ASN A 39 -3.84 0.38 -8.55
C ASN A 39 -5.25 0.75 -8.09
N LEU A 40 -5.62 2.03 -8.06
CA LEU A 40 -6.97 2.48 -7.72
C LEU A 40 -8.02 1.95 -8.71
N LEU A 41 -7.76 2.05 -10.02
CA LEU A 41 -8.67 1.53 -11.05
C LEU A 41 -8.84 0.02 -10.93
N GLY A 42 -7.75 -0.72 -10.67
CA GLY A 42 -7.80 -2.15 -10.40
C GLY A 42 -8.64 -2.48 -9.15
N SER A 43 -8.45 -1.74 -8.06
CA SER A 43 -9.24 -1.89 -6.83
C SER A 43 -10.73 -1.63 -7.04
N ILE A 44 -11.09 -0.59 -7.81
CA ILE A 44 -12.49 -0.30 -8.15
C ILE A 44 -13.10 -1.43 -8.99
N LEU A 45 -12.36 -1.93 -9.98
CA LEU A 45 -12.83 -3.03 -10.83
C LEU A 45 -13.08 -4.31 -10.02
N VAL A 46 -12.11 -4.70 -9.18
CA VAL A 46 -12.23 -5.87 -8.31
C VAL A 46 -13.37 -5.70 -7.30
N ALA A 47 -13.53 -4.51 -6.73
CA ALA A 47 -14.64 -4.20 -5.84
C ALA A 47 -16.01 -4.35 -6.55
N GLY A 48 -16.13 -3.86 -7.79
CA GLY A 48 -17.33 -4.03 -8.59
C GLY A 48 -17.68 -5.50 -8.84
N PHE A 49 -16.70 -6.33 -9.22
CA PHE A 49 -16.91 -7.77 -9.34
C PHE A 49 -17.33 -8.40 -8.02
N PHE A 50 -16.68 -8.04 -6.91
CA PHE A 50 -16.98 -8.59 -5.59
C PHE A 50 -18.39 -8.22 -5.12
N VAL A 51 -18.81 -6.97 -5.30
CA VAL A 51 -20.20 -6.54 -5.02
C VAL A 51 -21.18 -7.30 -5.92
N GLY A 52 -20.86 -7.47 -7.20
CA GLY A 52 -21.67 -8.24 -8.16
C GLY A 52 -21.90 -9.71 -7.77
N THR A 53 -21.04 -10.30 -6.93
CA THR A 53 -21.25 -11.66 -6.40
C THR A 53 -22.42 -11.75 -5.40
N GLY A 54 -22.83 -10.63 -4.81
CA GLY A 54 -23.82 -10.58 -3.72
C GLY A 54 -23.30 -11.01 -2.35
N LEU A 55 -22.01 -11.35 -2.21
CA LEU A 55 -21.39 -11.78 -0.93
C LEU A 55 -21.38 -10.70 0.15
N VAL A 56 -21.52 -9.43 -0.23
CA VAL A 56 -21.59 -8.28 0.68
C VAL A 56 -22.98 -7.65 0.76
N ASN A 57 -24.04 -8.39 0.41
CA ASN A 57 -25.41 -7.90 0.53
C ASN A 57 -25.96 -8.00 1.96
N LYS A 58 -25.42 -8.91 2.78
CA LYS A 58 -25.81 -9.13 4.18
C LYS A 58 -24.78 -9.99 4.91
N GLY A 59 -24.89 -10.05 6.24
CA GLY A 59 -24.12 -10.96 7.08
C GLY A 59 -22.69 -10.48 7.36
N PRO A 60 -21.86 -11.35 7.94
CA PRO A 60 -20.64 -10.94 8.63
C PRO A 60 -19.59 -10.31 7.71
N VAL A 61 -19.51 -10.71 6.44
CA VAL A 61 -18.56 -10.12 5.48
C VAL A 61 -18.96 -8.68 5.14
N MET A 62 -20.25 -8.43 4.92
CA MET A 62 -20.78 -7.08 4.72
C MET A 62 -20.49 -6.20 5.94
N GLU A 63 -20.82 -6.69 7.14
CA GLU A 63 -20.59 -5.99 8.41
C GLU A 63 -19.10 -5.69 8.64
N PHE A 64 -18.22 -6.61 8.27
CA PHE A 64 -16.77 -6.42 8.35
C PHE A 64 -16.30 -5.25 7.47
N PHE A 65 -16.73 -5.17 6.20
CA PHE A 65 -16.37 -4.05 5.34
C PHE A 65 -16.99 -2.73 5.82
N ALA A 66 -18.23 -2.74 6.31
CA ALA A 66 -18.89 -1.57 6.88
C ALA A 66 -18.13 -1.02 8.09
N THR A 67 -17.90 -1.86 9.09
CA THR A 67 -17.20 -1.47 10.33
C THR A 67 -15.75 -1.08 10.08
N THR A 68 -15.03 -1.83 9.25
CA THR A 68 -13.62 -1.57 8.94
C THR A 68 -13.43 -0.25 8.19
N SER A 69 -14.27 0.04 7.20
CA SER A 69 -14.17 1.29 6.43
C SER A 69 -14.43 2.52 7.31
N ILE A 70 -15.44 2.47 8.18
CA ILE A 70 -15.74 3.55 9.14
C ILE A 70 -14.59 3.72 10.14
N ALA A 71 -14.09 2.62 10.72
CA ALA A 71 -12.99 2.66 11.67
C ALA A 71 -11.73 3.28 11.06
N LYS A 72 -11.37 2.88 9.83
CA LYS A 72 -10.22 3.42 9.09
C LYS A 72 -10.34 4.91 8.79
N ALA A 73 -11.54 5.37 8.41
CA ALA A 73 -11.79 6.78 8.15
C ALA A 73 -11.80 7.65 9.42
N SER A 74 -12.02 7.04 10.58
CA SER A 74 -12.13 7.75 11.87
C SER A 74 -10.82 7.85 12.65
N VAL A 75 -9.73 7.23 12.16
CA VAL A 75 -8.42 7.30 12.83
C VAL A 75 -7.87 8.73 12.74
N PRO A 76 -7.40 9.32 13.85
CA PRO A 76 -6.77 10.65 13.82
C PRO A 76 -5.54 10.69 12.91
N LEU A 77 -5.23 11.88 12.39
CA LEU A 77 -4.22 12.06 11.34
C LEU A 77 -2.85 11.49 11.71
N VAL A 78 -2.35 11.84 12.90
CA VAL A 78 -1.01 11.43 13.37
C VAL A 78 -0.87 9.90 13.48
N PRO A 79 -1.72 9.16 14.22
CA PRO A 79 -1.61 7.71 14.28
C PRO A 79 -1.83 7.06 12.91
N LEU A 80 -2.74 7.59 12.09
CA LEU A 80 -2.99 7.07 10.75
C LEU A 80 -1.75 7.19 9.85
N PHE A 81 -1.08 8.34 9.90
CA PHE A 81 0.15 8.59 9.18
C PHE A 81 1.27 7.62 9.59
N PHE A 82 1.53 7.45 10.89
CA PHE A 82 2.59 6.56 11.37
C PHE A 82 2.28 5.07 11.10
N ARG A 83 1.00 4.66 11.14
CA ARG A 83 0.59 3.33 10.67
C ARG A 83 0.94 3.13 9.19
N GLY A 84 0.81 4.17 8.37
CA GLY A 84 1.26 4.17 6.98
C GLY A 84 2.78 4.01 6.84
N VAL A 85 3.56 4.73 7.65
CA VAL A 85 5.03 4.64 7.65
C VAL A 85 5.48 3.21 7.96
N LEU A 86 5.01 2.64 9.06
CA LEU A 86 5.39 1.30 9.51
C LEU A 86 4.93 0.22 8.53
N CYS A 87 3.75 0.37 7.93
CA CYS A 87 3.29 -0.53 6.87
C CYS A 87 4.30 -0.60 5.71
N ASN A 88 4.69 0.55 5.17
CA ASN A 88 5.49 0.53 3.95
C ASN A 88 6.97 0.23 4.19
N ILE A 89 7.47 0.36 5.42
CA ILE A 89 8.75 -0.23 5.81
C ILE A 89 8.68 -1.76 5.59
N LEU A 90 7.66 -2.43 6.12
CA LEU A 90 7.53 -3.90 5.98
C LEU A 90 7.29 -4.34 4.54
N VAL A 91 6.46 -3.62 3.78
CA VAL A 91 6.23 -3.91 2.35
C VAL A 91 7.53 -3.77 1.56
N CYS A 92 8.26 -2.67 1.74
CA CYS A 92 9.51 -2.43 1.01
C CYS A 92 10.64 -3.37 1.46
N VAL A 93 10.67 -3.80 2.73
CA VAL A 93 11.58 -4.87 3.19
C VAL A 93 11.28 -6.17 2.45
N ALA A 94 10.01 -6.58 2.34
CA ALA A 94 9.64 -7.79 1.59
C ALA A 94 10.08 -7.70 0.12
N VAL A 95 9.88 -6.54 -0.52
CA VAL A 95 10.36 -6.27 -1.89
C VAL A 95 11.89 -6.34 -1.97
N LEU A 96 12.62 -5.72 -1.03
CA LEU A 96 14.08 -5.75 -0.98
C LEU A 96 14.60 -7.18 -0.83
N CYS A 97 14.05 -7.96 0.09
CA CYS A 97 14.40 -9.37 0.25
C CYS A 97 14.15 -10.16 -1.04
N SER A 98 13.12 -9.83 -1.80
CA SER A 98 12.85 -10.46 -3.09
C SER A 98 13.92 -10.18 -4.17
N PHE A 99 14.60 -9.03 -4.10
CA PHE A 99 15.77 -8.73 -4.94
C PHE A 99 17.05 -9.43 -4.46
N ARG A 100 17.09 -9.88 -3.20
CA ARG A 100 18.30 -10.45 -2.57
C ARG A 100 18.34 -11.97 -2.58
N THR A 101 17.35 -12.64 -3.17
CA THR A 101 17.30 -14.10 -3.27
C THR A 101 16.79 -14.55 -4.64
N ASN A 102 17.27 -15.70 -5.11
CA ASN A 102 16.77 -16.36 -6.32
C ASN A 102 15.70 -17.41 -6.01
N ASP A 103 15.49 -17.79 -4.74
CA ASP A 103 14.51 -18.79 -4.33
C ASP A 103 13.13 -18.15 -4.15
N ASP A 104 12.19 -18.49 -5.04
CA ASP A 104 10.82 -17.99 -4.99
C ASP A 104 10.05 -18.44 -3.74
N THR A 105 10.41 -19.59 -3.15
CA THR A 105 9.84 -20.04 -1.86
C THR A 105 10.22 -19.08 -0.75
N ALA A 106 11.50 -18.70 -0.69
CA ALA A 106 11.99 -17.70 0.27
C ALA A 106 11.33 -16.32 0.06
N LYS A 107 11.11 -15.91 -1.20
CA LYS A 107 10.38 -14.66 -1.52
C LYS A 107 8.94 -14.71 -1.01
N ILE A 108 8.23 -15.81 -1.23
CA ILE A 108 6.85 -15.97 -0.76
C ILE A 108 6.80 -15.96 0.77
N LEU A 109 7.74 -16.65 1.43
CA LEU A 109 7.78 -16.72 2.89
C LEU A 109 8.03 -15.35 3.52
N ILE A 110 8.98 -14.55 3.00
CA ILE A 110 9.23 -13.21 3.56
C ILE A 110 8.06 -12.25 3.30
N ILE A 111 7.42 -12.34 2.13
CA ILE A 111 6.17 -11.60 1.85
C ILE A 111 5.10 -11.99 2.86
N PHE A 112 4.87 -13.28 3.10
CA PHE A 112 3.91 -13.76 4.09
C PHE A 112 4.19 -13.20 5.48
N LEU A 113 5.44 -13.28 5.96
CA LEU A 113 5.81 -12.81 7.29
C LEU A 113 5.62 -11.29 7.45
N CYS A 114 6.04 -10.50 6.45
CA CYS A 114 5.86 -9.05 6.47
C CYS A 114 4.38 -8.66 6.41
N LEU A 115 3.57 -9.34 5.59
CA LEU A 115 2.12 -9.11 5.50
C LEU A 115 1.43 -9.48 6.80
N PHE A 116 1.76 -10.64 7.36
CA PHE A 116 1.23 -11.09 8.64
C PHE A 116 1.52 -10.07 9.74
N ALA A 117 2.76 -9.58 9.82
CA ALA A 117 3.15 -8.58 10.80
C ALA A 117 2.38 -7.27 10.64
N PHE A 118 2.32 -6.68 9.44
CA PHE A 118 1.69 -5.37 9.27
C PHE A 118 0.17 -5.42 9.42
N ILE A 119 -0.47 -6.51 8.96
CA ILE A 119 -1.93 -6.68 9.11
C ILE A 119 -2.29 -6.88 10.58
N THR A 120 -1.61 -7.81 11.28
CA THR A 120 -1.92 -8.14 12.68
C THR A 120 -1.58 -6.98 13.62
N SER A 121 -0.59 -6.16 13.27
CA SER A 121 -0.22 -4.96 14.03
C SER A 121 -1.12 -3.75 13.76
N GLY A 122 -2.06 -3.85 12.81
CA GLY A 122 -2.99 -2.76 12.48
C GLY A 122 -2.35 -1.59 11.73
N PHE A 123 -1.29 -1.84 10.95
CA PHE A 123 -0.69 -0.85 10.07
C PHE A 123 -1.53 -0.64 8.80
N GLU A 124 -1.29 0.46 8.10
CA GLU A 124 -2.21 0.96 7.07
C GLU A 124 -1.55 0.99 5.69
N HIS A 125 -2.17 0.30 4.73
CA HIS A 125 -1.68 0.19 3.36
C HIS A 125 -2.63 0.89 2.39
N SER A 126 -2.16 1.95 1.73
CA SER A 126 -2.95 2.77 0.81
C SER A 126 -3.69 1.95 -0.24
N VAL A 127 -2.98 1.10 -0.99
CA VAL A 127 -3.58 0.26 -2.05
C VAL A 127 -4.58 -0.77 -1.52
N ALA A 128 -4.32 -1.40 -0.36
CA ALA A 128 -5.31 -2.32 0.24
C ALA A 128 -6.59 -1.56 0.66
N ASN A 129 -6.42 -0.36 1.22
CA ASN A 129 -7.53 0.49 1.61
C ASN A 129 -8.36 0.95 0.39
N MET A 130 -7.77 1.10 -0.80
CA MET A 130 -8.53 1.40 -2.03
C MET A 130 -9.63 0.36 -2.26
N THR A 131 -9.33 -0.93 -2.12
CA THR A 131 -10.33 -2.00 -2.28
C THR A 131 -11.35 -1.98 -1.15
N VAL A 132 -10.92 -1.79 0.10
CA VAL A 132 -11.83 -1.70 1.26
C VAL A 132 -12.87 -0.59 1.06
N PHE A 133 -12.42 0.62 0.72
CA PHE A 133 -13.33 1.75 0.49
C PHE A 133 -14.14 1.59 -0.80
N SER A 134 -13.56 1.03 -1.87
CA SER A 134 -14.32 0.79 -3.10
C SER A 134 -15.48 -0.18 -2.87
N ILE A 135 -15.28 -1.28 -2.15
CA ILE A 135 -16.36 -2.21 -1.78
C ILE A 135 -17.42 -1.50 -0.93
N ALA A 136 -16.98 -0.75 0.08
CA ALA A 136 -17.89 -0.06 0.99
C ALA A 136 -18.71 1.05 0.32
N LEU A 137 -18.16 1.73 -0.71
CA LEU A 137 -18.84 2.81 -1.42
C LEU A 137 -19.70 2.31 -2.60
N ILE A 138 -19.35 1.19 -3.23
CA ILE A 138 -20.10 0.62 -4.35
C ILE A 138 -21.29 -0.23 -3.85
N SER A 139 -21.13 -0.94 -2.73
CA SER A 139 -22.18 -1.81 -2.21
C SER A 139 -23.37 -0.99 -1.67
N PRO A 140 -24.61 -1.20 -2.18
CA PRO A 140 -25.78 -0.51 -1.65
C PRO A 140 -26.17 -0.96 -0.23
N ALA A 141 -25.71 -2.14 0.19
CA ALA A 141 -25.98 -2.70 1.51
C ALA A 141 -25.07 -2.13 2.61
N ILE A 142 -23.91 -1.58 2.25
CA ILE A 142 -22.97 -1.00 3.20
C ILE A 142 -23.30 0.48 3.39
N GLN A 143 -23.54 0.87 4.63
CA GLN A 143 -23.90 2.24 5.02
C GLN A 143 -22.81 2.84 5.92
N GLY A 144 -22.72 4.17 5.97
CA GLY A 144 -21.83 4.92 6.86
C GLY A 144 -20.42 5.20 6.31
N ALA A 145 -19.93 4.44 5.33
CA ALA A 145 -18.73 4.81 4.59
C ALA A 145 -19.00 6.04 3.71
N THR A 146 -18.08 7.01 3.70
CA THR A 146 -18.22 8.23 2.89
C THR A 146 -17.02 8.43 1.97
N LEU A 147 -17.24 9.07 0.82
CA LEU A 147 -16.15 9.41 -0.10
C LEU A 147 -15.13 10.34 0.58
N ALA A 148 -15.60 11.30 1.40
CA ALA A 148 -14.73 12.18 2.15
C ALA A 148 -13.84 11.41 3.15
N GLY A 149 -14.40 10.45 3.89
CA GLY A 149 -13.65 9.60 4.80
C GLY A 149 -12.64 8.71 4.08
N ALA A 150 -13.01 8.17 2.91
CA ALA A 150 -12.11 7.40 2.05
C ALA A 150 -10.94 8.26 1.56
N VAL A 151 -11.21 9.46 1.04
CA VAL A 151 -10.17 10.39 0.56
C VAL A 151 -9.24 10.80 1.70
N TYR A 152 -9.78 11.18 2.86
CA TYR A 152 -8.99 11.50 4.04
C TYR A 152 -8.05 10.36 4.40
N ASN A 153 -8.57 9.13 4.51
CA ASN A 153 -7.75 7.98 4.84
C ASN A 153 -6.67 7.73 3.79
N LEU A 154 -7.06 7.63 2.52
CA LEU A 154 -6.15 7.31 1.43
C LEU A 154 -5.02 8.35 1.31
N VAL A 155 -5.31 9.64 1.44
CA VAL A 155 -4.28 10.69 1.41
C VAL A 155 -3.29 10.51 2.57
N VAL A 156 -3.77 10.42 3.81
CA VAL A 156 -2.90 10.34 5.00
C VAL A 156 -2.05 9.07 4.98
N VAL A 157 -2.66 7.93 4.66
CA VAL A 157 -1.96 6.64 4.57
C VAL A 157 -0.97 6.63 3.41
N THR A 158 -1.29 7.24 2.27
CA THR A 158 -0.38 7.35 1.13
C THR A 158 0.85 8.17 1.49
N LEU A 159 0.69 9.31 2.16
CA LEU A 159 1.81 10.12 2.65
C LEU A 159 2.68 9.33 3.63
N GLY A 160 2.05 8.61 4.57
CA GLY A 160 2.76 7.71 5.48
C GLY A 160 3.54 6.63 4.73
N ASN A 161 2.91 5.94 3.77
CA ASN A 161 3.56 4.93 2.95
C ASN A 161 4.74 5.52 2.15
N MET A 162 4.59 6.69 1.55
CA MET A 162 5.67 7.36 0.83
C MET A 162 6.87 7.64 1.75
N VAL A 163 6.64 8.09 2.98
CA VAL A 163 7.72 8.30 3.96
C VAL A 163 8.40 6.98 4.34
N GLY A 164 7.64 5.93 4.66
CA GLY A 164 8.21 4.62 4.99
C GLY A 164 9.00 4.00 3.83
N GLY A 165 8.49 4.10 2.60
CA GLY A 165 9.12 3.52 1.43
C GLY A 165 10.29 4.35 0.88
N ALA A 166 10.12 5.66 0.72
CA ALA A 166 11.13 6.53 0.14
C ALA A 166 12.18 6.97 1.16
N LEU A 167 11.76 7.58 2.27
CA LEU A 167 12.68 8.20 3.23
C LEU A 167 13.33 7.20 4.18
N VAL A 168 12.62 6.16 4.60
CA VAL A 168 13.22 5.14 5.49
C VAL A 168 13.92 4.07 4.65
N MET A 169 13.17 3.35 3.82
CA MET A 169 13.72 2.22 3.07
C MET A 169 14.60 2.66 1.89
N GLY A 170 14.12 3.58 1.04
CA GLY A 170 14.86 4.02 -0.13
C GLY A 170 16.18 4.70 0.22
N LEU A 171 16.17 5.67 1.13
CA LEU A 171 17.38 6.33 1.61
C LEU A 171 18.31 5.35 2.36
N GLY A 172 17.76 4.50 3.23
CA GLY A 172 18.56 3.53 3.98
C GLY A 172 19.29 2.55 3.07
N VAL A 173 18.60 2.00 2.06
CA VAL A 173 19.21 1.12 1.05
C VAL A 173 20.27 1.83 0.24
N PHE A 174 20.03 3.08 -0.18
CA PHE A 174 21.02 3.89 -0.89
C PHE A 174 22.30 4.08 -0.07
N ILE A 175 22.19 4.50 1.19
CA ILE A 175 23.34 4.72 2.08
C ILE A 175 24.12 3.43 2.33
N MET A 176 23.44 2.29 2.52
CA MET A 176 24.11 1.00 2.72
C MET A 176 24.82 0.48 1.45
N GLY A 177 24.34 0.89 0.27
CA GLY A 177 24.89 0.46 -1.02
C GLY A 177 25.92 1.41 -1.63
N SER A 178 26.08 2.63 -1.09
CA SER A 178 27.11 3.56 -1.57
C SER A 178 28.49 3.11 -1.07
N GLU A 179 29.37 2.71 -1.98
CA GLU A 179 30.79 2.61 -1.68
C GLU A 179 31.31 4.02 -1.40
N ASN A 180 31.89 4.25 -0.22
CA ASN A 180 32.60 5.49 0.05
C ASN A 180 33.82 5.51 -0.88
N GLU A 181 33.77 6.32 -1.95
CA GLU A 181 34.98 6.77 -2.64
C GLU A 181 35.80 7.61 -1.65
N ASN A 182 36.69 6.95 -0.90
CA ASN A 182 37.79 7.57 -0.17
C ASN A 182 39.08 7.38 -0.97
#